data_AF-A0A956FRV1-F1
#
_entry.id   AF-A0A956FRV1-F1
#
_cell.length_a   1.000
_cell.length_b   1.000
_cell.length_c   1.000
_cell.angle_alpha   90.00
_cell.angle_beta   90.00
_cell.angle_gamma   90.00
#
_symmetry.space_group_name_H-M   'P 1'
#
loop_
_entity.id
_entity.type
_entity.pdbx_description
1 polymer ?
#
loop_
_entity_poly.entity_id
_entity_poly.type
_entity_poly.pdbx_seq_one_letter_code
_entity_poly.pdbx_strand_id
1 'polypeptide(L)' 'MSNKHSEDSDIAELQEIARRRDAARQRYSQLSEPERARLKELHWMCCPKCGAQLTEVQFRQVKVDKCFFCGGVFLDD' A
#
# COMPACT_ATOMS: atom_id res chain seq x y z
N MET A 1 -32.13 19.99 -0.62
CA MET A 1 -32.12 18.59 -0.13
C MET A 1 -31.04 17.76 -0.84
N SER A 2 -29.83 18.30 -0.99
CA SER A 2 -28.76 17.67 -1.79
C SER A 2 -27.60 17.10 -0.95
N ASN A 3 -27.68 17.19 0.38
CA ASN A 3 -26.58 16.83 1.29
C ASN A 3 -26.57 15.34 1.69
N LYS A 4 -27.72 14.67 1.66
CA LYS A 4 -27.86 13.31 2.18
C LYS A 4 -27.30 12.25 1.22
N HIS A 5 -27.42 12.52 -0.09
CA HIS A 5 -26.94 11.60 -1.13
C HIS A 5 -25.41 11.56 -1.23
N SER A 6 -24.72 12.67 -0.97
CA SER A 6 -23.25 12.71 -0.91
C SER A 6 -22.73 12.00 0.35
N GLU A 7 -23.38 12.21 1.50
CA GLU A 7 -23.00 11.56 2.77
C GLU A 7 -23.16 10.03 2.70
N ASP A 8 -24.28 9.55 2.16
CA ASP A 8 -24.52 8.11 2.00
C ASP A 8 -23.51 7.45 1.03
N SER A 9 -23.07 8.18 -0.01
CA SER A 9 -22.05 7.73 -0.96
C SER A 9 -20.66 7.62 -0.32
N ASP A 10 -20.26 8.64 0.45
CA ASP A 10 -18.96 8.64 1.14
C ASP A 10 -18.87 7.50 2.17
N ILE A 11 -19.98 7.23 2.88
CA ILE A 11 -20.08 6.12 3.83
C ILE A 11 -19.89 4.77 3.11
N ALA A 12 -20.53 4.57 1.96
CA ALA A 12 -20.40 3.34 1.19
C ALA A 12 -18.96 3.11 0.69
N GLU A 13 -18.28 4.16 0.26
CA GLU A 13 -16.88 4.09 -0.17
C GLU A 13 -15.94 3.72 0.99
N LEU A 14 -16.11 4.34 2.16
CA LEU A 14 -15.33 4.00 3.35
C LEU A 14 -15.54 2.54 3.79
N GLN A 15 -16.78 2.04 3.72
CA GLN A 15 -17.10 0.64 4.02
C GLN A 15 -16.42 -0.31 3.03
N GLU A 16 -16.38 0.00 1.73
CA GLU A 16 -15.66 -0.79 0.73
C GLU A 16 -14.15 -0.80 0.98
N ILE A 17 -13.56 0.37 1.29
CA ILE A 17 -12.13 0.47 1.63
C ILE A 17 -11.81 -0.36 2.87
N ALA A 18 -12.65 -0.30 3.91
CA ALA A 18 -12.49 -1.10 5.12
C ALA A 18 -12.57 -2.61 4.80
N ARG A 19 -13.57 -3.05 4.03
CA ARG A 19 -13.69 -4.44 3.58
C ARG A 19 -12.46 -4.92 2.81
N ARG A 20 -11.92 -4.10 1.90
CA ARG A 20 -10.69 -4.43 1.14
C ARG A 20 -9.47 -4.57 2.05
N ARG A 21 -9.33 -3.68 3.04
CA ARG A 21 -8.24 -3.74 4.03
C ARG A 21 -8.32 -5.01 4.87
N ASP A 22 -9.50 -5.36 5.36
CA ASP A 22 -9.69 -6.57 6.16
C ASP A 22 -9.45 -7.84 5.35
N ALA A 23 -9.94 -7.89 4.10
CA ALA A 23 -9.65 -9.01 3.21
C ALA A 23 -8.15 -9.14 2.89
N ALA A 24 -7.43 -8.02 2.71
CA ALA A 24 -5.98 -8.04 2.52
C ALA A 24 -5.24 -8.54 3.77
N ARG A 25 -5.64 -8.09 4.96
CA ARG A 25 -5.09 -8.56 6.24
C ARG A 25 -5.34 -10.05 6.44
N GLN A 26 -6.55 -10.53 6.17
CA GLN A 26 -6.90 -11.96 6.27
C GLN A 26 -6.05 -12.79 5.31
N ARG A 27 -5.90 -12.39 4.05
CA ARG A 27 -5.02 -13.11 3.10
C ARG A 27 -3.59 -13.18 3.60
N TYR A 28 -3.05 -12.08 4.10
CA TYR A 28 -1.70 -12.05 4.68
C TYR A 28 -1.63 -12.90 5.96
N SER A 29 -2.68 -12.93 6.80
CA SER A 29 -2.73 -13.73 8.02
C SER A 29 -2.75 -15.24 7.76
N GLN A 30 -3.15 -15.69 6.56
CA GLN A 30 -3.10 -17.11 6.18
C GLN A 30 -1.71 -17.58 5.69
N LEU A 31 -0.75 -16.67 5.46
CA LEU A 31 0.61 -17.06 5.07
C LEU A 31 1.34 -17.74 6.23
N SER A 32 2.11 -18.78 5.91
CA SER A 32 3.03 -19.43 6.85
C SER A 32 4.19 -18.49 7.20
N GLU A 33 4.78 -18.67 8.39
CA GLU A 33 5.93 -17.86 8.83
C GLU A 33 7.12 -17.87 7.83
N PRO A 34 7.53 -19.02 7.25
CA PRO A 34 8.60 -19.04 6.26
C PRO A 34 8.26 -18.23 5.01
N GLU A 35 7.02 -18.30 4.52
CA GLU A 35 6.60 -17.56 3.34
C GLU A 35 6.55 -16.05 3.64
N ARG A 36 6.09 -15.64 4.82
CA ARG A 36 6.13 -14.22 5.23
C ARG A 36 7.56 -13.69 5.24
N ALA A 37 8.50 -14.44 5.79
CA ALA A 37 9.90 -14.05 5.86
C ALA A 37 10.50 -13.90 4.44
N ARG A 38 10.26 -14.88 3.58
CA ARG A 38 10.71 -14.85 2.17
C ARG A 38 10.12 -13.66 1.41
N LEU A 39 8.82 -13.41 1.53
CA LEU A 39 8.17 -12.27 0.87
C LEU A 39 8.67 -10.93 1.41
N LYS A 40 8.95 -10.84 2.71
CA LYS A 40 9.54 -9.64 3.31
C LYS A 40 10.90 -9.35 2.69
N GLU A 41 11.78 -10.35 2.62
CA GLU A 41 13.11 -10.20 2.02
C GLU A 41 13.05 -9.83 0.53
N LEU A 42 12.16 -10.48 -0.23
CA LEU A 42 12.04 -10.24 -1.67
C LEU A 42 11.58 -8.82 -2.01
N HIS A 43 10.66 -8.28 -1.22
CA HIS A 43 10.05 -6.97 -1.50
C HIS A 43 10.73 -5.81 -0.76
N TRP A 44 11.60 -6.08 0.21
CA TRP A 44 12.29 -5.05 0.97
C TRP A 44 13.18 -4.18 0.07
N MET A 45 12.94 -2.86 0.06
CA MET A 45 13.65 -1.89 -0.80
C MET A 45 13.63 -2.25 -2.31
N CYS A 46 12.61 -2.99 -2.75
CA CYS A 46 12.41 -3.40 -4.14
C CYS A 46 11.11 -2.81 -4.68
N CYS A 47 11.15 -2.27 -5.90
CA CYS A 47 10.00 -1.66 -6.53
C CYS A 47 8.93 -2.72 -6.84
N PRO A 48 7.70 -2.62 -6.29
CA PRO A 48 6.66 -3.64 -6.49
C PRO A 48 6.16 -3.70 -7.94
N LYS A 49 6.43 -2.66 -8.74
CA LYS A 49 6.04 -2.60 -10.15
C LYS A 49 7.03 -3.30 -11.08
N CYS A 50 8.33 -3.24 -10.80
CA CYS A 50 9.36 -3.63 -11.77
C CYS A 50 10.57 -4.39 -11.19
N GLY A 51 10.66 -4.56 -9.86
CA GLY A 51 11.73 -5.29 -9.19
C GLY A 51 13.04 -4.52 -9.01
N ALA A 52 13.22 -3.33 -9.58
CA ALA A 52 14.42 -2.52 -9.38
C ALA A 52 14.53 -1.99 -7.94
N GLN A 53 15.74 -1.72 -7.46
CA GLN A 53 15.96 -1.16 -6.13
C GLN A 53 15.31 0.22 -5.96
N LEU A 54 14.72 0.43 -4.79
CA LEU A 54 14.22 1.72 -4.34
C LEU A 54 15.35 2.52 -3.68
N THR A 55 15.20 3.84 -3.70
CA THR A 55 16.10 4.77 -3.03
C THR A 55 15.28 5.74 -2.21
N GLU A 56 15.57 5.84 -0.91
CA GLU A 56 14.93 6.81 -0.02
C GLU A 56 15.33 8.23 -0.46
N VAL A 57 14.34 9.09 -0.66
CA VAL A 57 14.54 10.51 -0.97
C VAL A 57 13.71 11.37 -0.04
N GLN A 58 14.29 12.48 0.41
CA GLN A 58 13.57 13.49 1.17
C GLN A 58 12.70 14.32 0.21
N PHE A 59 11.38 14.22 0.35
CA PHE A 59 10.44 15.07 -0.37
C PHE A 59 9.69 15.97 0.61
N ARG A 60 10.02 17.27 0.59
CA ARG A 60 9.57 18.23 1.61
C ARG A 60 9.97 17.74 3.00
N GLN A 61 9.01 17.44 3.88
CA GLN A 61 9.23 16.96 5.24
C GLN A 61 8.96 15.45 5.40
N VAL A 62 8.75 14.73 4.30
CA VAL A 62 8.45 13.29 4.31
C VAL A 62 9.52 12.53 3.53
N LYS A 63 9.94 11.38 4.05
CA LYS A 63 10.81 10.44 3.34
C LYS A 63 9.94 9.56 2.46
N VAL A 64 10.35 9.37 1.21
CA VAL A 64 9.65 8.50 0.25
C VAL A 64 10.66 7.63 -0.47
N ASP A 65 10.26 6.41 -0.80
CA ASP A 65 11.07 5.50 -1.57
C ASP A 65 10.78 5.68 -3.06
N LYS A 66 11.80 6.09 -3.81
CA LYS A 66 11.70 6.31 -5.26
C LYS A 66 12.42 5.25 -6.06
N CYS A 67 11.72 4.67 -7.03
CA CYS A 67 12.31 3.86 -8.08
C CYS A 67 12.77 4.75 -9.23
N PHE A 68 14.08 4.87 -9.42
CA PHE A 68 14.65 5.64 -10.52
C PHE A 68 14.59 4.95 -11.89
N PHE A 69 14.25 3.65 -11.93
CA PHE A 69 14.10 2.92 -13.19
C PHE A 69 12.72 3.15 -13.85
N CYS A 70 11.63 2.91 -13.12
CA CYS A 70 10.27 2.99 -13.68
C CYS A 70 9.45 4.20 -13.20
N GLY A 71 10.02 5.01 -12.29
CA GLY A 71 9.38 6.20 -11.72
C GLY A 71 8.38 5.92 -10.59
N GLY A 72 8.25 4.67 -10.13
CA GLY A 72 7.38 4.33 -9.00
C GLY A 72 7.80 5.07 -7.73
N VAL A 73 6.82 5.51 -6.95
CA VAL A 73 7.01 6.13 -5.63
C VAL A 73 6.24 5.30 -4.62
N PHE A 74 6.92 4.90 -3.57
CA PHE A 74 6.35 4.20 -2.43
C PHE A 74 6.45 5.10 -1.20
N LEU A 75 5.34 5.17 -0.46
CA LEU A 75 5.24 5.92 0.78
C LEU A 75 4.78 4.93 1.84
N ASP A 76 5.65 4.66 2.79
CA ASP A 76 5.37 3.96 4.03
C ASP A 76 5.04 5.01 5.11
N ASP A 77 3.81 4.95 5.63
CA ASP A 77 3.32 5.70 6.79
C ASP A 77 2.98 4.72 7.91
#